data_AF-A0A3M0Y1I9-F1
#
_entry.id   AF-A0A3M0Y1I9-F1
#
_cell.length_a   1.000
_cell.length_b   1.000
_cell.length_c   1.000
_cell.angle_alpha   90.00
_cell.angle_beta   90.00
_cell.angle_gamma   90.00
#
_symmetry.space_group_name_H-M   'P 1'
#
loop_
_entity.id
_entity.type
_entity.pdbx_description
1 polymer ?
#
loop_
_entity_poly.entity_id
_entity_poly.type
_entity_poly.pdbx_seq_one_letter_code
_entity_poly.pdbx_strand_id
1 'polypeptide(L)'
;MQYRVSRCVVVVLSLCSVWSLQAAAQGQAQQPVPLQQEAVNLQESAARLTLNRSVDVLRKQQLLSPFALLWSSLSPSVAADNFRAAPSTSVAAAQPSRRPKLRREPSPLRYTPQRTLLAAAAQPAAALRTTVMVNDGQRITDPQLEAGVFLGQTFTLSPDTVFEVNAGGVMGPIKSFLIVPFGDYFDFGGSTVNINSGGLFDTPSHIGNVTLNIFEGGAVSEYNLAVFAGGVVNLAGGNINGPLFMRDGSVLNMTGGRLGVVLDIGIGAVANLSGGIVKEVNTT
;
A
#
# COMPACT_ATOMS: atom_id res chain seq x y z
N MET A 1 -5.37 20.63 23.38
CA MET A 1 -4.84 19.60 22.47
C MET A 1 -3.51 19.12 23.02
N GLN A 2 -3.42 17.88 23.50
CA GLN A 2 -2.16 17.26 23.90
C GLN A 2 -1.52 16.63 22.66
N TYR A 3 -0.37 17.15 22.23
CA TYR A 3 0.46 16.46 21.23
C TYR A 3 1.12 15.27 21.93
N ARG A 4 0.56 14.07 21.75
CA ARG A 4 1.30 12.85 22.05
C ARG A 4 2.38 12.72 20.99
N VAL A 5 3.63 12.90 21.40
CA VAL A 5 4.79 12.59 20.56
C VAL A 5 4.81 11.06 20.40
N SER A 6 4.16 10.56 19.36
CA SER A 6 4.22 9.15 19.00
C SER A 6 5.59 8.91 18.37
N ARG A 7 6.48 8.26 19.10
CA ARG A 7 7.81 7.90 18.59
C ARG A 7 7.61 6.81 17.52
N CYS A 8 8.07 7.05 16.30
CA CYS A 8 8.17 5.99 15.30
C CYS A 8 9.22 4.97 15.77
N VAL A 9 8.85 3.69 15.75
CA VAL A 9 9.75 2.58 16.07
C VAL A 9 9.98 1.82 14.78
N VAL A 10 11.20 1.93 14.22
CA VAL A 10 11.63 1.10 13.09
C VAL A 10 12.33 -0.12 13.68
N VAL A 11 11.73 -1.31 13.50
CA VAL A 11 12.34 -2.57 13.91
C VAL A 11 12.93 -3.23 12.67
N VAL A 12 14.25 -3.11 12.49
CA VAL A 12 14.97 -3.79 11.41
C VAL A 12 15.49 -5.12 11.94
N LEU A 13 14.87 -6.23 11.53
CA LEU A 13 15.34 -7.58 11.83
C LEU A 13 16.07 -8.13 10.60
N SER A 14 17.37 -7.85 10.51
CA SER A 14 18.22 -8.37 9.45
C SER A 14 18.60 -9.83 9.73
N LEU A 15 17.87 -10.77 9.13
CA LEU A 15 18.25 -12.18 9.09
C LEU A 15 19.15 -12.43 7.85
N CYS A 16 20.46 -12.46 8.06
CA CYS A 16 21.41 -12.88 7.03
C CYS A 16 21.32 -14.39 6.82
N SER A 17 20.70 -14.81 5.73
CA SER A 17 20.66 -16.22 5.28
C SER A 17 21.90 -16.53 4.44
N VAL A 18 22.81 -17.36 4.96
CA VAL A 18 23.94 -17.92 4.21
C VAL A 18 23.41 -19.02 3.28
N TRP A 19 23.33 -18.74 1.98
CA TRP A 19 23.08 -19.77 0.95
C TRP A 19 24.41 -20.34 0.47
N SER A 20 24.70 -21.58 0.83
CA SER A 20 25.78 -22.38 0.24
C SER A 20 25.33 -22.91 -1.13
N LEU A 21 25.92 -22.39 -2.21
CA LEU A 21 25.80 -22.93 -3.57
C LEU A 21 26.57 -24.26 -3.66
N GLN A 22 25.85 -25.37 -3.83
CA GLN A 22 26.41 -26.64 -4.28
C GLN A 22 26.10 -26.79 -5.77
N ALA A 23 27.03 -26.38 -6.64
CA ALA A 23 26.93 -26.59 -8.08
C ALA A 23 27.35 -28.04 -8.41
N ALA A 24 26.39 -28.88 -8.79
CA ALA A 24 26.66 -30.17 -9.40
C ALA A 24 26.81 -29.99 -10.91
N ALA A 25 28.04 -30.16 -11.40
CA ALA A 25 28.37 -30.23 -12.80
C ALA A 25 27.96 -31.59 -13.38
N GLN A 26 27.08 -31.62 -14.38
CA GLN A 26 26.99 -32.70 -15.34
C GLN A 26 27.09 -32.12 -16.74
N GLY A 27 28.22 -32.39 -17.38
CA GLY A 27 28.47 -32.04 -18.77
C GLY A 27 27.78 -33.02 -19.71
N GLN A 28 27.05 -32.47 -20.68
CA GLN A 28 26.81 -33.13 -21.95
C GLN A 28 27.27 -32.20 -23.07
N ALA A 29 28.20 -32.72 -23.87
CA ALA A 29 28.78 -32.05 -25.02
C ALA A 29 27.71 -31.91 -26.12
N GLN A 30 27.29 -30.67 -26.39
CA GLN A 30 26.51 -30.34 -27.58
C GLN A 30 27.46 -30.00 -28.74
N GLN A 31 27.18 -30.60 -29.89
CA GLN A 31 27.90 -30.39 -31.15
C GLN A 31 27.79 -28.93 -31.63
N PRO A 32 28.84 -28.39 -32.28
CA PRO A 32 28.83 -27.02 -32.80
C PRO A 32 27.89 -26.87 -34.00
N VAL A 33 26.90 -25.99 -33.87
CA VAL A 33 26.04 -25.50 -34.95
C VAL A 33 26.79 -24.36 -35.69
N PRO A 34 26.78 -24.30 -37.04
CA PRO A 34 27.54 -23.30 -37.80
C PRO A 34 27.00 -21.87 -37.62
N LEU A 35 27.81 -21.04 -36.95
CA LEU A 35 27.60 -19.61 -36.64
C LEU A 35 27.90 -18.66 -37.83
N GLN A 36 27.20 -18.79 -38.96
CA GLN A 36 27.44 -17.85 -40.09
C GLN A 36 26.20 -17.13 -40.66
N GLN A 37 24.98 -17.37 -40.17
CA GLN A 37 23.79 -16.68 -40.70
C GLN A 37 23.07 -15.74 -39.71
N GLU A 38 23.45 -15.72 -38.43
CA GLU A 38 22.75 -14.90 -37.42
C GLU A 38 23.40 -13.52 -37.18
N ALA A 39 24.66 -13.33 -37.59
CA ALA A 39 25.38 -12.06 -37.41
C ALA A 39 24.88 -10.93 -38.35
N VAL A 40 24.30 -11.27 -39.50
CA VAL A 40 23.84 -10.26 -40.48
C VAL A 40 22.48 -9.66 -40.08
N ASN A 41 21.57 -10.45 -39.47
CA ASN A 41 20.24 -9.96 -39.07
C ASN A 41 20.25 -9.07 -37.81
N LEU A 42 21.28 -9.19 -36.96
CA LEU A 42 21.40 -8.36 -35.76
C LEU A 42 21.96 -6.95 -36.06
N GLN A 43 22.78 -6.78 -37.10
CA GLN A 43 23.28 -5.45 -37.48
C GLN A 43 22.20 -4.57 -38.11
N GLU A 44 21.28 -5.12 -38.93
CA GLU A 44 20.18 -4.33 -39.50
C GLU A 44 19.14 -3.88 -38.45
N SER A 45 18.93 -4.70 -37.41
CA SER A 45 17.98 -4.38 -36.34
C SER A 45 18.47 -3.23 -35.44
N ALA A 46 19.78 -3.12 -35.19
CA ALA A 46 20.37 -2.04 -34.40
C ALA A 46 20.36 -0.68 -35.14
N ALA A 47 20.51 -0.70 -36.47
CA ALA A 47 20.45 0.53 -37.28
C ALA A 47 19.04 1.14 -37.30
N ARG A 48 17.99 0.31 -37.35
CA ARG A 48 16.59 0.78 -37.32
C ARG A 48 16.17 1.36 -35.96
N LEU A 49 16.72 0.85 -34.85
CA LEU A 49 16.41 1.38 -33.52
C LEU A 49 17.03 2.76 -33.24
N THR A 50 18.17 3.06 -33.87
CA THR A 50 18.90 4.32 -33.64
C THR A 50 18.22 5.49 -34.37
N LEU A 51 17.62 5.24 -35.54
CA LEU A 51 16.97 6.29 -36.34
C LEU A 51 15.65 6.80 -35.73
N ASN A 52 14.89 5.95 -35.04
CA ASN A 52 13.63 6.36 -34.41
C ASN A 52 13.83 7.20 -33.13
N ARG A 53 14.92 7.00 -32.38
CA ARG A 53 15.23 7.83 -31.21
C ARG A 53 15.59 9.28 -31.56
N SER A 54 16.16 9.52 -32.74
CA SER A 54 16.59 10.86 -33.16
C SER A 54 15.40 11.77 -33.50
N VAL A 55 14.28 11.21 -33.97
CA VAL A 55 13.09 11.98 -34.37
C VAL A 55 12.29 12.46 -33.15
N ASP A 56 12.24 11.68 -32.07
CA ASP A 56 11.52 12.06 -30.84
C ASP A 56 12.24 13.14 -30.01
N VAL A 57 13.57 13.17 -30.03
CA VAL A 57 14.35 14.20 -29.33
C VAL A 57 14.18 15.58 -29.98
N LEU A 58 14.04 15.63 -31.31
CA LEU A 58 13.80 16.88 -32.04
C LEU A 58 12.39 17.46 -31.85
N ARG A 59 11.36 16.62 -31.64
CA ARG A 59 10.00 17.12 -31.34
C ARG A 59 9.85 17.68 -29.92
N LYS A 60 10.63 17.21 -28.94
CA LYS A 60 10.54 17.70 -27.56
C LYS A 60 11.26 19.03 -27.32
N GLN A 61 12.20 19.42 -28.18
CA GLN A 61 12.93 20.70 -28.03
C GLN A 61 12.21 21.92 -28.65
N GLN A 62 11.21 21.74 -29.51
CA GLN A 62 10.48 22.86 -30.13
C GLN A 62 9.25 23.34 -29.34
N LEU A 63 8.92 22.73 -28.19
CA LEU A 63 7.75 23.11 -27.38
C LEU A 63 8.10 23.84 -26.08
N LEU A 64 9.36 24.27 -25.91
CA LEU A 64 9.80 24.99 -24.69
C LEU A 64 10.33 26.38 -25.02
N SER A 65 9.41 27.35 -25.18
CA SER A 65 9.47 28.76 -24.73
C SER A 65 8.43 29.59 -25.50
N PRO A 66 7.80 30.65 -24.94
CA PRO A 66 8.18 31.45 -23.76
C PRO A 66 7.02 31.72 -22.78
N PHE A 67 7.09 31.22 -21.54
CA PHE A 67 6.21 31.66 -20.44
C PHE A 67 7.02 32.09 -19.21
N ALA A 68 8.25 32.54 -19.43
CA ALA A 68 9.01 33.27 -18.44
C ALA A 68 8.83 34.76 -18.73
N LEU A 69 7.87 35.40 -18.06
CA LEU A 69 7.78 36.84 -17.79
C LEU A 69 6.37 37.15 -17.25
N LEU A 70 6.05 36.79 -15.99
CA LEU A 70 5.12 37.52 -15.12
C LEU A 70 4.98 36.80 -13.76
N TRP A 71 5.90 37.04 -12.82
CA TRP A 71 5.55 37.07 -11.40
C TRP A 71 6.67 37.69 -10.59
N SER A 72 6.62 39.01 -10.51
CA SER A 72 7.31 39.79 -9.49
C SER A 72 6.24 40.48 -8.64
N SER A 73 6.49 40.51 -7.34
CA SER A 73 5.78 41.19 -6.26
C SER A 73 4.48 40.54 -5.76
N LEU A 74 4.58 39.88 -4.59
CA LEU A 74 3.68 40.06 -3.45
C LEU A 74 4.35 39.41 -2.23
N SER A 75 4.98 40.23 -1.41
CA SER A 75 5.49 39.86 -0.09
C SER A 75 4.36 39.91 0.94
N PRO A 76 4.09 38.86 1.73
CA PRO A 76 3.27 39.01 2.92
C PRO A 76 4.13 39.43 4.12
N SER A 77 3.78 40.58 4.69
CA SER A 77 4.30 41.08 5.97
C SER A 77 3.99 40.12 7.11
N VAL A 78 5.02 39.86 7.90
CA VAL A 78 4.99 39.13 9.17
C VAL A 78 4.20 39.95 10.19
N ALA A 79 3.05 39.45 10.63
CA ALA A 79 2.40 39.86 11.86
C ALA A 79 2.59 38.76 12.91
N ALA A 80 3.48 39.02 13.86
CA ALA A 80 3.68 38.21 15.05
C ALA A 80 2.55 38.51 16.03
N ASP A 81 1.66 37.54 16.28
CA ASP A 81 0.67 37.66 17.35
C ASP A 81 0.81 36.56 18.40
N ASN A 82 0.90 37.07 19.63
CA ASN A 82 1.14 36.44 20.91
C ASN A 82 0.19 35.27 21.22
N PHE A 83 0.74 34.06 21.37
CA PHE A 83 0.01 32.95 22.01
C PHE A 83 0.38 32.82 23.49
N ARG A 84 -0.59 33.20 24.32
CA ARG A 84 -0.59 33.15 25.78
C ARG A 84 -0.76 31.69 26.23
N ALA A 85 0.19 31.18 27.02
CA ALA A 85 0.10 29.87 27.64
C ALA A 85 -0.99 29.86 28.74
N ALA A 86 -1.87 28.86 28.73
CA ALA A 86 -2.80 28.58 29.81
C ALA A 86 -2.24 27.47 30.74
N PRO A 87 -2.46 27.55 32.07
CA PRO A 87 -1.91 26.60 33.03
C PRO A 87 -2.61 25.24 33.01
N SER A 88 -1.80 24.18 33.13
CA SER A 88 -2.18 22.78 33.28
C SER A 88 -2.76 22.49 34.66
N THR A 89 -4.02 22.05 34.72
CA THR A 89 -4.62 21.47 35.92
C THR A 89 -4.36 19.96 35.97
N SER A 90 -3.56 19.54 36.95
CA SER A 90 -3.39 18.14 37.34
C SER A 90 -4.59 17.66 38.15
N VAL A 91 -5.29 16.61 37.68
CA VAL A 91 -6.30 15.93 38.49
C VAL A 91 -5.78 14.57 38.91
N ALA A 92 -5.85 14.38 40.22
CA ALA A 92 -5.25 13.32 41.01
C ALA A 92 -5.97 11.97 40.88
N ALA A 93 -5.23 10.96 41.32
CA ALA A 93 -5.58 9.57 41.46
C ALA A 93 -6.84 9.30 42.30
N ALA A 94 -7.56 8.22 41.95
CA ALA A 94 -8.40 7.49 42.89
C ALA A 94 -8.49 6.01 42.47
N GLN A 95 -7.72 5.15 43.15
CA GLN A 95 -7.95 3.70 43.19
C GLN A 95 -9.03 3.38 44.24
N PRO A 96 -10.13 2.69 43.89
CA PRO A 96 -10.99 2.07 44.90
C PRO A 96 -10.59 0.62 45.16
N SER A 97 -9.96 0.40 46.31
CA SER A 97 -9.91 -0.90 47.00
C SER A 97 -11.29 -1.25 47.57
N ARG A 98 -11.93 -2.36 47.16
CA ARG A 98 -13.05 -2.93 47.93
C ARG A 98 -13.13 -4.46 47.87
N ARG A 99 -12.66 -5.04 48.99
CA ARG A 99 -13.18 -6.13 49.84
C ARG A 99 -13.72 -7.45 49.23
N PRO A 100 -13.29 -8.61 49.76
CA PRO A 100 -13.93 -9.90 49.50
C PRO A 100 -15.30 -9.97 50.22
N LYS A 101 -16.35 -10.30 49.48
CA LYS A 101 -17.70 -10.54 50.02
C LYS A 101 -17.79 -11.98 50.54
N LEU A 102 -18.33 -12.09 51.75
CA LEU A 102 -18.63 -13.33 52.46
C LEU A 102 -19.45 -14.32 51.63
N ARG A 103 -18.96 -15.56 51.65
CA ARG A 103 -19.62 -16.79 51.22
C ARG A 103 -20.91 -16.98 52.04
N ARG A 104 -22.08 -16.83 51.39
CA ARG A 104 -23.36 -17.29 51.92
C ARG A 104 -23.63 -18.69 51.38
N GLU A 105 -24.07 -19.57 52.27
CA GLU A 105 -24.46 -20.94 51.92
C GLU A 105 -25.68 -20.97 50.99
N PRO A 106 -25.70 -21.86 50.00
CA PRO A 106 -26.84 -22.00 49.09
C PRO A 106 -27.97 -22.80 49.75
N SER A 107 -29.16 -22.20 49.76
CA SER A 107 -30.42 -22.91 50.05
C SER A 107 -30.67 -24.03 49.03
N PRO A 108 -31.31 -25.16 49.44
CA PRO A 108 -31.63 -26.25 48.53
C PRO A 108 -32.66 -25.78 47.49
N LEU A 109 -32.23 -25.70 46.23
CA LEU A 109 -33.06 -25.36 45.09
C LEU A 109 -34.06 -26.48 44.81
N ARG A 110 -35.36 -26.15 44.84
CA ARG A 110 -36.43 -27.01 44.34
C ARG A 110 -36.25 -27.18 42.84
N TYR A 111 -35.99 -28.42 42.43
CA TYR A 111 -35.89 -28.84 41.04
C TYR A 111 -37.25 -28.71 40.36
N THR A 112 -37.44 -27.64 39.60
CA THR A 112 -38.49 -27.57 38.58
C THR A 112 -37.82 -27.99 37.27
N PRO A 113 -38.35 -28.99 36.54
CA PRO A 113 -37.83 -29.33 35.23
C PRO A 113 -38.12 -28.16 34.28
N GLN A 114 -37.15 -27.25 34.16
CA GLN A 114 -37.15 -26.27 33.10
C GLN A 114 -36.97 -27.03 31.80
N ARG A 115 -38.08 -27.20 31.08
CA ARG A 115 -38.09 -27.64 29.68
C ARG A 115 -37.35 -26.58 28.88
N THR A 116 -36.04 -26.73 28.82
CA THR A 116 -35.14 -25.84 28.10
C THR A 116 -35.45 -26.03 26.62
N LEU A 117 -36.31 -25.17 26.09
CA LEU A 117 -36.44 -25.01 24.66
C LEU A 117 -35.10 -24.47 24.18
N LEU A 118 -34.23 -25.35 23.67
CA LEU A 118 -33.07 -24.94 22.90
C LEU A 118 -33.61 -24.17 21.70
N ALA A 119 -33.72 -22.85 21.82
CA ALA A 119 -33.79 -21.98 20.68
C ALA A 119 -32.51 -22.25 19.89
N ALA A 120 -32.63 -22.91 18.75
CA ALA A 120 -31.54 -23.02 17.80
C ALA A 120 -31.11 -21.59 17.48
N ALA A 121 -30.00 -21.15 18.06
CA ALA A 121 -29.43 -19.86 17.76
C ALA A 121 -29.15 -19.86 16.26
N ALA A 122 -29.89 -19.05 15.51
CA ALA A 122 -29.67 -18.90 14.08
C ALA A 122 -28.19 -18.51 13.90
N GLN A 123 -27.41 -19.39 13.30
CA GLN A 123 -26.05 -19.04 12.91
C GLN A 123 -26.18 -17.83 11.98
N PRO A 124 -25.47 -16.72 12.26
CA PRO A 124 -25.45 -15.59 11.35
C PRO A 124 -25.00 -16.13 9.99
N ALA A 125 -25.78 -15.83 8.95
CA ALA A 125 -25.42 -16.22 7.60
C ALA A 125 -24.00 -15.68 7.33
N ALA A 126 -23.09 -16.57 6.93
CA ALA A 126 -21.74 -16.17 6.57
C ALA A 126 -21.84 -15.12 5.47
N ALA A 127 -21.24 -13.95 5.70
CA ALA A 127 -21.20 -12.89 4.71
C ALA A 127 -20.53 -13.44 3.44
N LEU A 128 -21.18 -13.22 2.28
CA LEU A 128 -20.65 -13.65 1.01
C LEU A 128 -19.49 -12.72 0.62
N ARG A 129 -18.29 -13.30 0.51
CA ARG A 129 -17.11 -12.60 -0.01
C ARG A 129 -17.35 -12.17 -1.46
N THR A 130 -17.11 -10.90 -1.77
CA THR A 130 -17.20 -10.36 -3.14
C THR A 130 -15.81 -10.29 -3.74
N THR A 131 -15.61 -10.84 -4.94
CA THR A 131 -14.32 -10.74 -5.64
C THR A 131 -14.50 -9.99 -6.96
N VAL A 132 -13.73 -8.94 -7.17
CA VAL A 132 -13.71 -8.11 -8.38
C VAL A 132 -12.42 -8.41 -9.14
N MET A 133 -12.54 -8.94 -10.35
CA MET A 133 -11.39 -9.31 -11.19
C MET A 133 -11.04 -8.16 -12.13
N VAL A 134 -9.78 -7.73 -12.14
CA VAL A 134 -9.24 -6.74 -13.07
C VAL A 134 -8.17 -7.42 -13.92
N ASN A 135 -8.56 -7.84 -15.12
CA ASN A 135 -7.74 -8.64 -16.04
C ASN A 135 -7.12 -7.79 -17.16
N ASP A 136 -6.45 -8.46 -18.10
CA ASP A 136 -5.77 -7.83 -19.24
C ASP A 136 -6.65 -6.82 -20.00
N GLY A 137 -6.07 -5.64 -20.26
CA GLY A 137 -6.74 -4.52 -20.90
C GLY A 137 -7.81 -3.82 -20.05
N GLN A 138 -8.08 -4.30 -18.83
CA GLN A 138 -9.08 -3.71 -17.94
C GLN A 138 -8.42 -2.72 -16.99
N ARG A 139 -9.14 -1.61 -16.72
CA ARG A 139 -8.73 -0.61 -15.75
C ARG A 139 -9.90 -0.24 -14.85
N ILE A 140 -9.76 -0.44 -13.54
CA ILE A 140 -10.69 0.10 -12.54
C ILE A 140 -10.24 1.51 -12.12
N THR A 141 -11.17 2.44 -11.97
CA THR A 141 -10.93 3.87 -11.74
C THR A 141 -11.62 4.37 -10.47
N ASP A 142 -11.20 5.53 -9.97
CA ASP A 142 -11.80 6.18 -8.79
C ASP A 142 -13.35 6.29 -8.90
N PRO A 143 -13.94 6.79 -10.02
CA PRO A 143 -15.40 6.84 -10.16
C PRO A 143 -16.09 5.47 -10.10
N GLN A 144 -15.43 4.39 -10.56
CA GLN A 144 -15.99 3.03 -10.51
C GLN A 144 -15.96 2.45 -9.10
N LEU A 145 -14.92 2.77 -8.32
CA LEU A 145 -14.84 2.40 -6.92
C LEU A 145 -15.88 3.16 -6.09
N GLU A 146 -16.05 4.47 -6.34
CA GLU A 146 -17.10 5.28 -5.71
C GLU A 146 -18.50 4.78 -6.06
N ALA A 147 -18.74 4.43 -7.33
CA ALA A 147 -20.02 3.90 -7.77
C ALA A 147 -20.29 2.47 -7.26
N GLY A 148 -19.26 1.74 -6.82
CA GLY A 148 -19.37 0.33 -6.47
C GLY A 148 -19.73 -0.54 -7.67
N VAL A 149 -19.29 -0.18 -8.88
CA VAL A 149 -19.60 -0.93 -10.11
C VAL A 149 -18.38 -1.03 -11.02
N PHE A 150 -18.04 -2.26 -11.43
CA PHE A 150 -16.99 -2.53 -12.40
C PHE A 150 -17.45 -3.55 -13.43
N LEU A 151 -17.43 -3.19 -14.71
CA LEU A 151 -17.89 -4.06 -15.83
C LEU A 151 -19.29 -4.68 -15.61
N GLY A 152 -20.21 -3.92 -14.98
CA GLY A 152 -21.57 -4.36 -14.66
C GLY A 152 -21.69 -5.21 -13.39
N GLN A 153 -20.57 -5.63 -12.78
CA GLN A 153 -20.57 -6.23 -11.45
C GLN A 153 -20.68 -5.14 -10.39
N THR A 154 -21.68 -5.25 -9.53
CA THR A 154 -21.83 -4.41 -8.34
C THR A 154 -21.01 -4.96 -7.18
N PHE A 155 -20.40 -4.09 -6.39
CA PHE A 155 -19.73 -4.42 -5.14
C PHE A 155 -19.93 -3.30 -4.12
N THR A 156 -19.78 -3.65 -2.85
CA THR A 156 -19.73 -2.69 -1.75
C THR A 156 -18.35 -2.79 -1.13
N LEU A 157 -17.68 -1.65 -0.94
CA LEU A 157 -16.40 -1.62 -0.23
C LEU A 157 -16.61 -2.06 1.21
N SER A 158 -15.96 -3.15 1.59
CA SER A 158 -16.08 -3.79 2.90
C SER A 158 -14.90 -4.74 3.13
N PRO A 159 -14.67 -5.24 4.36
CA PRO A 159 -13.62 -6.23 4.61
C PRO A 159 -13.78 -7.53 3.81
N ASP A 160 -14.98 -7.82 3.31
CA ASP A 160 -15.29 -9.00 2.53
C ASP A 160 -15.13 -8.79 1.00
N THR A 161 -14.74 -7.58 0.58
CA THR A 161 -14.48 -7.26 -0.82
C THR A 161 -13.00 -7.40 -1.15
N VAL A 162 -12.71 -8.16 -2.22
CA VAL A 162 -11.35 -8.41 -2.69
C VAL A 162 -11.21 -8.06 -4.16
N PHE A 163 -10.22 -7.23 -4.47
CA PHE A 163 -9.83 -6.90 -5.84
C PHE A 163 -8.63 -7.76 -6.24
N GLU A 164 -8.75 -8.48 -7.35
CA GLU A 164 -7.65 -9.27 -7.94
C GLU A 164 -7.18 -8.58 -9.21
N VAL A 165 -6.05 -7.88 -9.14
CA VAL A 165 -5.43 -7.19 -10.28
C VAL A 165 -4.41 -8.12 -10.92
N ASN A 166 -4.81 -8.72 -12.02
CA ASN A 166 -4.06 -9.76 -12.73
C ASN A 166 -3.20 -9.17 -13.86
N ALA A 167 -2.47 -10.03 -14.57
CA ALA A 167 -1.64 -9.65 -15.70
C ALA A 167 -2.38 -8.73 -16.69
N GLY A 168 -1.81 -7.55 -16.96
CA GLY A 168 -2.37 -6.54 -17.86
C GLY A 168 -3.54 -5.73 -17.28
N GLY A 169 -4.02 -6.09 -16.10
CA GLY A 169 -5.02 -5.35 -15.34
C GLY A 169 -4.39 -4.17 -14.60
N VAL A 170 -5.15 -3.08 -14.52
CA VAL A 170 -4.68 -1.85 -13.86
C VAL A 170 -5.70 -1.34 -12.85
N MET A 171 -5.27 -1.08 -11.62
CA MET A 171 -6.01 -0.23 -10.69
C MET A 171 -5.50 1.19 -10.85
N GLY A 172 -6.29 2.03 -11.52
CA GLY A 172 -5.92 3.39 -11.94
C GLY A 172 -5.68 4.33 -10.76
N PRO A 173 -5.10 5.52 -11.01
CA PRO A 173 -4.75 6.44 -9.94
C PRO A 173 -5.98 6.79 -9.10
N ILE A 174 -5.84 6.65 -7.78
CA ILE A 174 -6.93 6.80 -6.81
C ILE A 174 -6.71 8.07 -6.01
N LYS A 175 -7.62 9.05 -6.10
CA LYS A 175 -7.47 10.38 -5.47
C LYS A 175 -6.11 11.04 -5.81
N SER A 176 -5.75 10.98 -7.09
CA SER A 176 -4.57 11.62 -7.64
C SER A 176 -4.72 13.15 -7.61
N PHE A 177 -4.30 13.81 -6.53
CA PHE A 177 -3.91 15.21 -6.63
C PHE A 177 -2.42 15.38 -6.31
N LEU A 178 -1.77 16.20 -7.13
CA LEU A 178 -0.34 16.49 -7.03
C LEU A 178 0.01 17.26 -5.74
N ILE A 179 -0.99 17.88 -5.12
CA ILE A 179 -0.85 18.71 -3.91
C ILE A 179 -2.13 18.50 -3.08
N VAL A 180 -2.28 17.36 -2.42
CA VAL A 180 -3.37 17.20 -1.44
C VAL A 180 -2.88 17.57 -0.05
N PRO A 181 -3.59 18.43 0.70
CA PRO A 181 -3.37 18.53 2.14
C PRO A 181 -3.52 17.13 2.76
N PHE A 182 -2.62 16.81 3.70
CA PHE A 182 -2.64 15.55 4.43
C PHE A 182 -4.06 15.24 4.93
N GLY A 183 -4.61 14.08 4.56
CA GLY A 183 -5.91 13.59 5.06
C GLY A 183 -6.99 13.32 4.01
N ASP A 184 -6.81 13.74 2.75
CA ASP A 184 -7.69 13.29 1.67
C ASP A 184 -7.14 12.01 1.02
N TYR A 185 -7.89 10.93 1.17
CA TYR A 185 -7.58 9.59 0.68
C TYR A 185 -8.88 8.86 0.35
N PHE A 186 -8.77 7.86 -0.52
CA PHE A 186 -9.88 6.95 -0.79
C PHE A 186 -9.95 5.86 0.28
N ASP A 187 -11.08 5.76 0.97
CA ASP A 187 -11.35 4.71 1.96
C ASP A 187 -11.85 3.44 1.29
N PHE A 188 -11.08 2.36 1.38
CA PHE A 188 -11.46 1.05 0.84
C PHE A 188 -12.39 0.25 1.75
N GLY A 189 -12.83 0.79 2.89
CA GLY A 189 -13.76 0.14 3.81
C GLY A 189 -13.23 -1.16 4.40
N GLY A 190 -11.91 -1.35 4.47
CA GLY A 190 -11.24 -2.58 4.89
C GLY A 190 -11.03 -3.61 3.77
N SER A 191 -11.37 -3.28 2.52
CA SER A 191 -11.19 -4.19 1.37
C SER A 191 -9.74 -4.63 1.19
N THR A 192 -9.57 -5.78 0.55
CA THR A 192 -8.24 -6.29 0.15
C THR A 192 -8.00 -6.03 -1.34
N VAL A 193 -6.80 -5.56 -1.67
CA VAL A 193 -6.35 -5.38 -3.06
C VAL A 193 -5.12 -6.25 -3.26
N ASN A 194 -5.20 -7.19 -4.19
CA ASN A 194 -4.13 -8.11 -4.56
C ASN A 194 -3.57 -7.71 -5.92
N ILE A 195 -2.29 -7.33 -5.96
CA ILE A 195 -1.55 -7.04 -7.19
C ILE A 195 -0.73 -8.29 -7.53
N ASN A 196 -1.27 -9.08 -8.46
CA ASN A 196 -0.68 -10.33 -8.90
C ASN A 196 0.38 -10.09 -9.99
N SER A 197 1.05 -11.14 -10.44
CA SER A 197 2.08 -11.06 -11.47
C SER A 197 1.56 -10.37 -12.74
N GLY A 198 2.24 -9.31 -13.17
CA GLY A 198 1.87 -8.50 -14.33
C GLY A 198 0.71 -7.52 -14.10
N GLY A 199 0.12 -7.49 -12.90
CA GLY A 199 -0.85 -6.48 -12.49
C GLY A 199 -0.16 -5.18 -12.08
N LEU A 200 -0.86 -4.06 -12.30
CA LEU A 200 -0.35 -2.73 -11.99
C LEU A 200 -1.30 -1.97 -11.07
N PHE A 201 -0.76 -1.43 -9.98
CA PHE A 201 -1.39 -0.36 -9.22
C PHE A 201 -0.80 0.98 -9.66
N ASP A 202 -1.61 1.77 -10.35
CA ASP A 202 -1.21 3.04 -10.94
C ASP A 202 -1.14 4.14 -9.88
N THR A 203 -0.22 5.09 -10.05
CA THR A 203 0.01 6.19 -9.12
C THR A 203 0.11 7.52 -9.89
N PRO A 204 -0.07 8.70 -9.26
CA PRO A 204 -0.18 8.95 -7.83
C PRO A 204 -1.49 8.43 -7.23
N SER A 205 -1.42 7.86 -6.03
CA SER A 205 -2.60 7.31 -5.35
C SER A 205 -2.56 7.53 -3.84
N HIS A 206 -3.67 7.99 -3.28
CA HIS A 206 -3.87 8.23 -1.85
C HIS A 206 -4.98 7.32 -1.33
N ILE A 207 -4.62 6.34 -0.51
CA ILE A 207 -5.53 5.27 -0.09
C ILE A 207 -5.50 5.08 1.42
N GLY A 208 -6.60 4.63 2.00
CA GLY A 208 -6.68 4.32 3.43
C GLY A 208 -7.57 3.13 3.71
N ASN A 209 -7.43 2.57 4.92
CA ASN A 209 -8.25 1.45 5.40
C ASN A 209 -8.36 0.31 4.36
N VAL A 210 -7.21 -0.09 3.83
CA VAL A 210 -7.04 -1.11 2.78
C VAL A 210 -6.00 -2.13 3.22
N THR A 211 -6.13 -3.37 2.78
CA THR A 211 -5.01 -4.33 2.78
C THR A 211 -4.48 -4.48 1.35
N LEU A 212 -3.36 -3.84 1.03
CA LEU A 212 -2.71 -3.89 -0.28
C LEU A 212 -1.61 -4.96 -0.28
N ASN A 213 -1.83 -6.07 -0.98
CA ASN A 213 -0.86 -7.14 -1.16
C ASN A 213 -0.18 -7.02 -2.53
N ILE A 214 1.15 -6.97 -2.54
CA ILE A 214 1.93 -6.87 -3.78
C ILE A 214 2.80 -8.13 -3.87
N PHE A 215 2.36 -9.05 -4.73
CA PHE A 215 2.99 -10.35 -4.94
C PHE A 215 4.12 -10.27 -5.97
N GLU A 216 4.83 -11.38 -6.14
CA GLU A 216 5.89 -11.49 -7.15
C GLU A 216 5.36 -11.15 -8.56
N GLY A 217 6.11 -10.31 -9.27
CA GLY A 217 5.73 -9.80 -10.60
C GLY A 217 4.67 -8.69 -10.59
N GLY A 218 4.05 -8.39 -9.45
CA GLY A 218 3.15 -7.24 -9.29
C GLY A 218 3.92 -5.93 -9.16
N ALA A 219 3.33 -4.83 -9.62
CA ALA A 219 3.98 -3.52 -9.60
C ALA A 219 3.07 -2.39 -9.10
N VAL A 220 3.67 -1.43 -8.41
CA VAL A 220 3.14 -0.09 -8.20
C VAL A 220 3.95 0.88 -9.06
N SER A 221 3.26 1.80 -9.74
CA SER A 221 3.88 2.71 -10.71
C SER A 221 4.90 3.70 -10.08
N GLU A 222 5.56 4.49 -10.91
CA GLU A 222 6.71 5.32 -10.55
C GLU A 222 6.38 6.56 -9.69
N TYR A 223 5.10 6.91 -9.57
CA TYR A 223 4.66 8.04 -8.78
C TYR A 223 4.30 7.66 -7.33
N ASN A 224 3.99 8.66 -6.53
CA ASN A 224 3.77 8.55 -5.10
C ASN A 224 2.59 7.62 -4.76
N LEU A 225 2.84 6.63 -3.90
CA LEU A 225 1.80 5.91 -3.18
C LEU A 225 1.76 6.41 -1.75
N ALA A 226 0.62 6.95 -1.31
CA ALA A 226 0.41 7.40 0.06
C ALA A 226 -0.67 6.56 0.74
N VAL A 227 -0.34 5.99 1.90
CA VAL A 227 -1.20 5.07 2.65
C VAL A 227 -1.50 5.66 4.02
N PHE A 228 -2.79 5.79 4.33
CA PHE A 228 -3.34 6.45 5.51
C PHE A 228 -4.25 5.52 6.33
N ALA A 229 -4.70 6.03 7.48
CA ALA A 229 -5.82 5.51 8.25
C ALA A 229 -5.80 3.99 8.48
N GLY A 230 -4.69 3.49 9.04
CA GLY A 230 -4.54 2.06 9.34
C GLY A 230 -4.39 1.14 8.13
N GLY A 231 -4.20 1.68 6.92
CA GLY A 231 -3.93 0.87 5.73
C GLY A 231 -2.69 -0.01 5.90
N VAL A 232 -2.76 -1.23 5.39
CA VAL A 232 -1.68 -2.22 5.48
C VAL A 232 -1.15 -2.52 4.09
N VAL A 233 0.16 -2.39 3.90
CA VAL A 233 0.87 -2.78 2.67
C VAL A 233 1.71 -4.01 2.96
N ASN A 234 1.47 -5.10 2.24
CA ASN A 234 2.27 -6.32 2.30
C ASN A 234 3.06 -6.49 1.00
N LEU A 235 4.38 -6.32 1.06
CA LEU A 235 5.28 -6.48 -0.07
C LEU A 235 6.05 -7.80 0.04
N ALA A 236 5.58 -8.81 -0.69
CA ALA A 236 6.14 -10.16 -0.62
C ALA A 236 7.17 -10.46 -1.73
N GLY A 237 7.10 -9.76 -2.86
CA GLY A 237 7.99 -10.03 -4.00
C GLY A 237 7.93 -9.04 -5.17
N GLY A 238 6.92 -8.19 -5.23
CA GLY A 238 6.77 -7.21 -6.32
C GLY A 238 7.64 -5.96 -6.17
N ASN A 239 7.30 -4.93 -6.93
CA ASN A 239 8.05 -3.67 -6.97
C ASN A 239 7.14 -2.48 -6.68
N ILE A 240 7.59 -1.59 -5.80
CA ILE A 240 7.05 -0.23 -5.70
C ILE A 240 8.07 0.70 -6.32
N ASN A 241 7.78 1.18 -7.53
CA ASN A 241 8.76 1.94 -8.30
C ASN A 241 8.87 3.40 -7.83
N GLY A 242 7.79 3.97 -7.30
CA GLY A 242 7.75 5.34 -6.78
C GLY A 242 8.04 5.46 -5.27
N PRO A 243 7.96 6.68 -4.73
CA PRO A 243 7.98 6.91 -3.30
C PRO A 243 6.77 6.31 -2.59
N LEU A 244 6.99 5.75 -1.39
CA LEU A 244 5.95 5.21 -0.52
C LEU A 244 5.87 6.06 0.75
N PHE A 245 4.72 6.68 0.99
CA PHE A 245 4.43 7.47 2.18
C PHE A 245 3.45 6.73 3.08
N MET A 246 3.86 6.44 4.32
CA MET A 246 3.06 5.72 5.31
C MET A 246 2.72 6.67 6.46
N ARG A 247 1.43 6.90 6.74
CA ARG A 247 0.96 7.79 7.82
C ARG A 247 -0.23 7.22 8.58
N ASP A 248 -0.57 7.84 9.71
CA ASP A 248 -1.85 7.65 10.42
C ASP A 248 -2.17 6.19 10.77
N GLY A 249 -1.23 5.51 11.43
CA GLY A 249 -1.42 4.14 11.89
C GLY A 249 -1.23 3.07 10.82
N SER A 250 -0.85 3.45 9.60
CA SER A 250 -0.58 2.50 8.52
C SER A 250 0.62 1.60 8.82
N VAL A 251 0.60 0.40 8.23
CA VAL A 251 1.60 -0.64 8.48
C VAL A 251 2.18 -1.13 7.15
N LEU A 252 3.50 -1.11 7.02
CA LEU A 252 4.22 -1.77 5.93
C LEU A 252 4.81 -3.07 6.48
N ASN A 253 4.51 -4.19 5.82
CA ASN A 253 5.17 -5.48 6.06
C ASN A 253 5.92 -5.87 4.78
N MET A 254 7.25 -5.92 4.84
CA MET A 254 8.09 -6.25 3.70
C MET A 254 8.92 -7.50 4.01
N THR A 255 8.57 -8.59 3.35
CA THR A 255 9.30 -9.87 3.42
C THR A 255 10.14 -10.13 2.18
N GLY A 256 9.92 -9.39 1.10
CA GLY A 256 10.64 -9.47 -0.17
C GLY A 256 10.39 -8.25 -1.05
N GLY A 257 10.70 -8.37 -2.34
CA GLY A 257 10.45 -7.32 -3.34
C GLY A 257 11.42 -6.13 -3.27
N ARG A 258 11.05 -5.03 -3.93
CA ARG A 258 11.87 -3.81 -4.05
C ARG A 258 11.07 -2.54 -3.84
N LEU A 259 11.61 -1.63 -3.03
CA LEU A 259 11.23 -0.23 -2.98
C LEU A 259 12.24 0.59 -3.78
N GLY A 260 11.79 1.20 -4.88
CA GLY A 260 12.63 1.80 -5.91
C GLY A 260 13.22 3.16 -5.53
N VAL A 261 12.55 3.93 -4.68
CA VAL A 261 12.90 5.33 -4.38
C VAL A 261 13.01 5.55 -2.87
N VAL A 262 12.00 6.14 -2.24
CA VAL A 262 12.02 6.58 -0.83
C VAL A 262 10.87 5.93 -0.10
N LEU A 263 11.17 5.36 1.06
CA LEU A 263 10.19 4.99 2.07
C LEU A 263 10.12 6.11 3.11
N ASP A 264 9.01 6.84 3.16
CA ASP A 264 8.73 7.88 4.16
C ASP A 264 7.73 7.32 5.19
N ILE A 265 8.19 7.18 6.43
CA ILE A 265 7.38 6.71 7.56
C ILE A 265 7.08 7.90 8.46
N GLY A 266 5.84 8.37 8.36
CA GLY A 266 5.31 9.47 9.17
C GLY A 266 4.72 9.00 10.50
N ILE A 267 4.14 9.97 11.20
CA ILE A 267 3.60 9.80 12.56
C ILE A 267 2.60 8.64 12.63
N GLY A 268 2.87 7.74 13.58
CA GLY A 268 1.99 6.61 13.91
C GLY A 268 2.08 5.42 12.94
N ALA A 269 2.78 5.56 11.82
CA ALA A 269 3.01 4.44 10.92
C ALA A 269 4.11 3.50 11.45
N VAL A 270 4.06 2.25 11.01
CA VAL A 270 5.03 1.20 11.38
C VAL A 270 5.52 0.52 10.11
N ALA A 271 6.83 0.29 10.00
CA ALA A 271 7.41 -0.56 8.97
C ALA A 271 8.13 -1.76 9.58
N ASN A 272 7.73 -2.95 9.16
CA ASN A 272 8.31 -4.24 9.51
C ASN A 272 9.06 -4.77 8.30
N LEU A 273 10.39 -4.65 8.30
CA LEU A 273 11.26 -5.02 7.19
C LEU A 273 12.08 -6.26 7.58
N SER A 274 11.78 -7.41 6.96
CA SER A 274 12.50 -8.68 7.17
C SER A 274 13.18 -9.21 5.91
N GLY A 275 12.97 -8.59 4.74
CA GLY A 275 13.61 -8.95 3.49
C GLY A 275 13.47 -7.90 2.39
N GLY A 276 13.93 -8.23 1.18
CA GLY A 276 13.86 -7.40 -0.02
C GLY A 276 14.92 -6.30 -0.10
N ILE A 277 14.70 -5.31 -0.99
CA ILE A 277 15.63 -4.20 -1.26
C ILE A 277 14.93 -2.87 -1.01
N VAL A 278 15.49 -2.07 -0.10
CA VAL A 278 15.03 -0.70 0.17
C VAL A 278 16.15 0.27 -0.16
N LYS A 279 15.89 1.24 -1.04
CA LYS A 279 16.91 2.19 -1.49
C LYS A 279 17.18 3.30 -0.46
N GLU A 280 16.13 3.90 0.08
CA GLU A 280 16.22 5.00 1.05
C GLU A 280 15.05 4.95 2.04
N VAL A 281 15.33 5.24 3.31
CA VAL A 281 14.32 5.30 4.38
C VAL A 281 14.43 6.64 5.09
N ASN A 282 13.32 7.38 5.12
CA ASN A 282 13.14 8.64 5.81
C ASN A 282 12.07 8.49 6.89
N THR A 283 12.33 9.07 8.05
CA THR A 283 11.40 9.07 9.19
C THR A 283 11.13 10.50 9.61
N THR A 284 9.86 10.90 9.66
CA THR A 284 9.42 12.26 10.05
C THR A 284 8.38 12.20 11.15
#